data_AF-K6WRS9-F1
#
_entry.id   AF-K6WRS9-F1
#
_cell.length_a   1.000
_cell.length_b   1.000
_cell.length_c   1.000
_cell.angle_alpha   90.00
_cell.angle_beta   90.00
_cell.angle_gamma   90.00
#
_symmetry.space_group_name_H-M   'P 1'
#
loop_
_entity.id
_entity.type
_entity.pdbx_description
1 polymer ?
#
loop_
_entity_poly.entity_id
_entity_poly.type
_entity_poly.pdbx_seq_one_letter_code
_entity_poly.pdbx_strand_id
1 'polypeptide(L)'
;MGEPGTVSADEPGSADVAQLAAQVRAHLDELAATPDPAAFRELLAISEYLGLALGTSARTLAAQGSWSRVAEQAGTTKQAAWSRWH
;
A
#
# COMPACT_ATOMS: atom_id res chain seq x y z
N MET A 1 -29.88 -27.49 22.59
CA MET A 1 -29.64 -27.12 21.18
C MET A 1 -28.72 -25.93 21.18
N GLY A 2 -27.43 -26.16 20.91
CA GLY A 2 -26.46 -25.09 20.73
C GLY A 2 -26.43 -24.74 19.25
N GLU A 3 -26.76 -23.50 18.92
CA GLU A 3 -26.53 -22.96 17.57
C GLU A 3 -25.05 -22.56 17.48
N PRO A 4 -24.25 -23.13 16.56
CA PRO A 4 -22.93 -22.59 16.25
C PRO A 4 -23.11 -21.33 15.40
N GLY A 5 -22.92 -20.17 16.03
CA GLY A 5 -22.78 -18.90 15.33
C GLY A 5 -21.62 -18.98 14.35
N THR A 6 -21.93 -18.69 13.10
CA THR A 6 -21.06 -18.69 11.93
C THR A 6 -19.74 -17.97 12.21
N VAL A 7 -18.62 -18.69 12.08
CA VAL A 7 -17.31 -18.04 11.91
C VAL A 7 -17.38 -17.32 10.57
N SER A 8 -17.51 -15.99 10.60
CA SER A 8 -17.40 -15.18 9.38
C SER A 8 -16.03 -15.46 8.78
N ALA A 9 -16.03 -16.16 7.64
CA ALA A 9 -14.85 -16.35 6.82
C ALA A 9 -14.37 -14.95 6.42
N ASP A 10 -13.29 -14.53 7.05
CA ASP A 10 -12.47 -13.39 6.71
C ASP A 10 -12.19 -13.40 5.20
N GLU A 11 -12.54 -12.32 4.50
CA GLU A 11 -12.38 -12.25 3.05
C GLU A 11 -10.90 -12.44 2.68
N PRO A 12 -10.54 -13.53 1.97
CA PRO A 12 -9.14 -13.95 1.84
C PRO A 12 -8.26 -12.91 1.14
N GLY A 13 -8.82 -11.96 0.40
CA GLY A 13 -8.04 -10.91 -0.28
C GLY A 13 -7.66 -9.71 0.59
N SER A 14 -8.41 -9.40 1.65
CA SER A 14 -8.18 -8.18 2.45
C SER A 14 -7.14 -8.42 3.55
N ALA A 15 -7.25 -9.57 4.23
CA ALA A 15 -6.30 -9.98 5.25
C ALA A 15 -4.90 -10.25 4.67
N ASP A 16 -4.80 -10.79 3.46
CA ASP A 16 -3.52 -11.00 2.77
C ASP A 16 -2.80 -9.67 2.50
N VAL A 17 -3.52 -8.63 2.04
CA VAL A 17 -2.95 -7.29 1.80
C VAL A 17 -2.56 -6.61 3.11
N ALA A 18 -3.38 -6.71 4.15
CA ALA A 18 -3.09 -6.12 5.45
C ALA A 18 -1.87 -6.80 6.12
N GLN A 19 -1.77 -8.13 6.00
CA GLN A 19 -0.64 -8.90 6.52
C GLN A 19 0.65 -8.61 5.75
N LEU A 20 0.59 -8.49 4.42
CA LEU A 20 1.74 -8.07 3.61
C LEU A 20 2.22 -6.66 4.01
N ALA A 21 1.29 -5.71 4.16
CA ALA A 21 1.62 -4.36 4.58
C ALA A 21 2.22 -4.32 6.00
N ALA A 22 1.77 -5.19 6.91
CA ALA A 22 2.34 -5.31 8.25
C ALA A 22 3.79 -5.83 8.21
N GLN A 23 4.08 -6.84 7.39
CA GLN A 23 5.44 -7.36 7.21
C GLN A 23 6.38 -6.30 6.63
N VAL A 24 5.93 -5.56 5.60
CA VAL A 24 6.73 -4.45 5.05
C VAL A 24 7.07 -3.42 6.13
N ARG A 25 6.09 -2.99 6.93
CA ARG A 25 6.34 -2.03 8.02
C ARG A 25 7.33 -2.57 9.05
N ALA A 26 7.20 -3.83 9.47
CA ALA A 26 8.13 -4.44 10.42
C ALA A 26 9.58 -4.40 9.92
N HIS A 27 9.82 -4.73 8.64
CA HIS A 27 11.17 -4.67 8.07
C HIS A 27 11.71 -3.24 7.92
N LEU A 28 10.85 -2.26 7.65
CA LEU A 28 11.25 -0.85 7.62
C LEU A 28 11.63 -0.36 9.03
N ASP A 29 10.91 -0.80 10.06
CA ASP A 29 11.23 -0.47 11.46
C ASP A 29 12.58 -1.09 11.87
N GLU A 30 12.87 -2.32 11.45
CA GLU A 30 14.18 -2.97 11.66
C GLU A 30 15.33 -2.20 10.98
N LEU A 31 15.14 -1.78 9.73
CA LEU A 31 16.13 -0.95 9.01
C LEU A 31 16.33 0.40 9.69
N ALA A 32 15.25 1.04 10.14
CA ALA A 32 15.31 2.34 10.81
C ALA A 32 16.00 2.28 12.18
N ALA A 33 15.88 1.16 12.90
CA ALA A 33 16.54 0.93 14.18
C ALA A 33 18.04 0.58 14.04
N THR A 34 18.51 0.27 12.83
CA THR A 34 19.90 -0.13 12.58
C THR A 34 20.82 1.11 12.50
N PRO A 35 21.81 1.27 13.40
CA PRO A 35 22.70 2.44 13.42
C PRO A 35 23.83 2.32 12.38
N ASP A 36 23.47 2.10 11.11
CA ASP A 36 24.39 1.95 9.98
C ASP A 36 24.03 2.96 8.87
N PRO A 37 24.98 3.79 8.39
CA PRO A 37 24.76 4.65 7.23
C PRO A 37 24.28 3.90 5.97
N ALA A 38 24.60 2.62 5.81
CA ALA A 38 24.05 1.78 4.74
C ALA A 38 22.54 1.59 4.89
N ALA A 39 22.04 1.30 6.10
CA ALA A 39 20.61 1.18 6.36
C ALA A 39 19.85 2.48 6.02
N PHE A 40 20.43 3.64 6.34
CA PHE A 40 19.84 4.92 5.94
C PHE A 40 19.77 5.10 4.41
N ARG A 41 20.83 4.72 3.68
CA ARG A 41 20.81 4.77 2.20
C ARG A 41 19.77 3.83 1.61
N GLU A 42 19.63 2.63 2.16
CA GLU A 42 18.59 1.70 1.72
C GLU A 42 17.18 2.27 1.96
N LEU A 43 16.93 2.91 3.10
CA LEU A 43 15.65 3.58 3.37
C LEU A 43 15.34 4.70 2.34
N LEU A 44 16.36 5.45 1.90
CA LEU A 44 16.19 6.44 0.83
C LEU A 44 15.81 5.78 -0.49
N ALA A 45 16.50 4.70 -0.88
CA ALA A 45 16.21 3.96 -2.10
C ALA A 45 14.81 3.33 -2.07
N ILE A 46 14.40 2.79 -0.92
CA ILE A 46 13.07 2.25 -0.69
C ILE A 46 12.00 3.34 -0.83
N SER A 47 12.25 4.54 -0.29
CA SER A 47 11.32 5.67 -0.41
C SER A 47 11.06 6.05 -1.87
N GLU A 48 12.11 6.08 -2.70
CA GLU A 48 11.99 6.30 -4.14
C GLU A 48 11.19 5.17 -4.81
N TYR A 49 11.53 3.91 -4.50
CA TYR A 49 10.85 2.74 -5.04
C TYR A 49 9.35 2.70 -4.67
N LEU A 50 9.01 3.07 -3.44
CA LEU A 50 7.62 3.14 -2.98
C LEU A 50 6.81 4.15 -3.81
N GLY A 51 7.42 5.27 -4.20
CA GLY A 51 6.82 6.22 -5.15
C GLY A 51 6.50 5.60 -6.51
N LEU A 52 7.42 4.80 -7.06
CA LEU A 52 7.22 4.09 -8.33
C LEU A 52 6.13 3.02 -8.22
N ALA A 53 6.11 2.28 -7.11
CA ALA A 53 5.10 1.27 -6.82
C ALA A 53 3.70 1.91 -6.69
N LEU A 54 3.60 3.07 -6.02
CA LEU A 54 2.35 3.84 -5.92
C LEU A 54 1.86 4.29 -7.30
N GLY A 55 2.74 4.78 -8.17
CA GLY A 55 2.36 5.14 -9.54
C GLY A 55 1.84 3.94 -10.34
N THR A 56 2.46 2.77 -10.18
CA THR A 56 2.01 1.52 -10.81
C THR A 56 0.63 1.10 -10.29
N SER A 57 0.41 1.16 -8.98
CA SER A 57 -0.88 0.87 -8.35
C SER A 57 -1.96 1.87 -8.82
N ALA A 58 -1.66 3.16 -8.83
CA ALA A 58 -2.57 4.21 -9.30
C ALA A 58 -3.01 3.99 -10.76
N ARG A 59 -2.07 3.68 -11.67
CA ARG A 59 -2.38 3.36 -13.07
C ARG A 59 -3.20 2.08 -13.21
N THR A 60 -2.90 1.06 -12.42
CA THR A 60 -3.68 -0.20 -12.39
C THR A 60 -5.12 0.07 -11.96
N LEU A 61 -5.30 0.84 -10.89
CA LEU A 61 -6.62 1.24 -10.39
C LEU A 61 -7.37 2.14 -11.38
N ALA A 62 -6.66 3.06 -12.05
CA ALA A 62 -7.24 3.90 -13.10
C ALA A 62 -7.69 3.06 -14.31
N ALA A 63 -6.90 2.07 -14.73
CA ALA A 63 -7.21 1.19 -15.85
C ALA A 63 -8.43 0.29 -15.58
N GLN A 64 -8.63 -0.14 -14.34
CA GLN A 64 -9.80 -0.93 -13.92
C GLN A 64 -11.05 -0.07 -13.65
N GLY A 65 -10.91 1.26 -13.63
CA GLY A 65 -12.00 2.18 -13.33
C GLY A 65 -11.77 3.54 -13.94
N SER A 66 -11.29 4.49 -13.14
CA SER A 66 -10.98 5.84 -13.63
C SER A 66 -10.02 6.58 -12.69
N TRP A 67 -9.40 7.65 -13.21
CA TRP A 67 -8.63 8.59 -12.40
C TRP A 67 -9.44 9.29 -11.30
N SER A 68 -10.77 9.36 -11.41
CA SER A 68 -11.62 9.88 -10.33
C SER A 68 -11.58 8.95 -9.11
N ARG A 69 -11.63 7.63 -9.33
CA ARG A 69 -11.57 6.63 -8.26
C ARG A 69 -10.21 6.61 -7.55
N VAL A 70 -9.12 6.79 -8.32
CA VAL A 70 -7.77 6.96 -7.75
C VAL A 70 -7.73 8.19 -6.85
N ALA A 71 -8.30 9.31 -7.31
CA ALA A 71 -8.34 10.55 -6.57
C ALA A 71 -9.17 10.45 -5.27
N GLU A 72 -10.31 9.78 -5.32
CA GLU A 72 -11.13 9.47 -4.14
C GLU A 72 -10.32 8.67 -3.10
N GLN A 73 -9.63 7.60 -3.52
CA GLN A 73 -8.82 6.77 -2.62
C GLN A 73 -7.61 7.52 -2.04
N ALA A 74 -7.01 8.42 -2.83
CA ALA A 74 -5.86 9.22 -2.43
C ALA A 74 -6.24 10.53 -1.70
N GLY A 75 -7.53 10.83 -1.52
CA GLY A 75 -7.99 12.06 -0.88
C GLY A 75 -7.60 13.34 -1.63
N THR A 76 -7.54 13.29 -2.96
CA THR A 76 -7.11 14.41 -3.81
C THR A 76 -8.09 14.64 -4.97
N THR A 77 -7.80 15.60 -5.85
CA THR A 77 -8.62 15.85 -7.05
C THR A 77 -8.20 14.96 -8.20
N LYS A 78 -9.11 14.68 -9.14
CA LYS A 78 -8.81 13.92 -10.36
C LYS A 78 -7.62 14.49 -11.14
N GLN A 79 -7.56 15.82 -11.31
CA GLN A 79 -6.46 16.48 -12.01
C GLN A 79 -5.13 16.33 -11.27
N ALA A 80 -5.14 16.44 -9.94
CA ALA A 80 -3.94 16.24 -9.13
C ALA A 80 -3.45 14.79 -9.17
N ALA A 81 -4.35 13.81 -9.07
CA ALA A 81 -4.01 12.40 -9.18
C ALA A 81 -3.43 12.05 -10.56
N TRP A 82 -4.05 12.54 -11.64
CA TRP A 82 -3.55 12.36 -13.00
C TRP A 82 -2.18 13.01 -13.18
N SER A 83 -2.02 14.28 -12.83
CA SER A 83 -0.73 15.00 -12.95
C SER A 83 0.41 14.32 -12.20
N ARG A 84 0.10 13.66 -11.07
CA ARG A 84 1.09 12.99 -10.21
C ARG A 84 1.47 11.59 -10.68
N TRP A 85 0.54 10.82 -11.26
CA TRP A 85 0.72 9.38 -11.46
C TRP A 85 0.38 8.86 -12.86
N HIS A 86 -0.13 9.68 -13.77
CA HIS A 86 -0.36 9.29 -15.16
C HIS A 86 0.98 9.16 -15.91
#